data_AF-A0A1M5RLI3-F1
#
_entry.id   AF-A0A1M5RLI3-F1
#
_cell.length_a   1.000
_cell.length_b   1.000
_cell.length_c   1.000
_cell.angle_alpha   90.00
_cell.angle_beta   90.00
_cell.angle_gamma   90.00
#
_symmetry.space_group_name_H-M   'P 1'
#
loop_
_entity.id
_entity.type
_entity.pdbx_description
1 polymer ?
#
loop_
_entity_poly.entity_id
_entity_poly.type
_entity_poly.pdbx_seq_one_letter_code
_entity_poly.pdbx_strand_id
1 'polypeptide(L)'
;MSEINIHDRFSKKYLENPRIAGSFLAYILPEGIKKIADLSNLTSNKTGFIDEELKEAYSDLLFKARLKSGEDLFIYFLIEHKSYFYEHT
;
A
#
# COMPACT_ATOMS: atom_id res chain seq x y z
N MET A 1 -24.73 6.82 2.92
CA MET A 1 -23.93 5.77 2.27
C MET A 1 -22.97 6.47 1.33
N SER A 2 -21.68 6.54 1.66
CA SER A 2 -20.68 7.13 0.77
C SER A 2 -20.66 6.32 -0.53
N GLU A 3 -20.80 7.00 -1.66
CA GLU A 3 -20.58 6.41 -2.98
C GLU A 3 -19.28 5.59 -2.97
N ILE A 4 -19.33 4.35 -3.45
CA ILE A 4 -18.13 3.56 -3.68
C ILE A 4 -17.34 4.31 -4.75
N ASN A 5 -16.28 5.00 -4.33
CA ASN A 5 -15.43 5.70 -5.27
C ASN A 5 -14.73 4.65 -6.15
N ILE A 6 -15.09 4.62 -7.43
CA ILE A 6 -14.57 3.62 -8.38
C ILE A 6 -13.05 3.71 -8.51
N HIS A 7 -12.46 4.89 -8.26
CA HIS A 7 -11.03 5.11 -8.33
C HIS A 7 -10.32 4.56 -7.08
N ASP A 8 -10.92 4.65 -5.90
CA ASP A 8 -10.43 3.96 -4.70
C ASP A 8 -10.39 2.45 -4.95
N ARG A 9 -11.52 1.89 -5.41
CA ARG A 9 -11.63 0.46 -5.65
C ARG A 9 -10.65 -0.02 -6.71
N PHE A 10 -10.49 0.74 -7.80
CA PHE A 10 -9.53 0.44 -8.85
C PHE A 10 -8.10 0.46 -8.31
N SER A 11 -7.71 1.51 -7.58
CA SER A 11 -6.34 1.66 -7.05
C SER A 11 -6.00 0.54 -6.08
N LYS A 12 -6.92 0.20 -5.16
CA LYS A 12 -6.78 -0.93 -4.25
C LYS A 12 -6.63 -2.25 -5.00
N LYS A 13 -7.52 -2.52 -5.98
CA LYS A 13 -7.45 -3.75 -6.79
C LYS A 13 -6.18 -3.88 -7.62
N TYR A 14 -5.67 -2.76 -8.15
CA TYR A 14 -4.44 -2.73 -8.92
C TYR A 14 -3.22 -3.03 -8.04
N LEU A 15 -3.16 -2.39 -6.87
CA LEU A 15 -2.06 -2.56 -5.91
C LEU A 15 -2.15 -3.84 -5.08
N GLU A 16 -3.29 -4.56 -5.06
CA GLU A 16 -3.41 -5.90 -4.45
C GLU A 16 -2.42 -6.92 -5.05
N ASN A 17 -1.97 -6.72 -6.30
CA ASN A 17 -1.02 -7.60 -6.96
C ASN A 17 0.41 -7.30 -6.48
N PRO A 18 1.10 -8.23 -5.79
CA PRO A 18 2.43 -7.97 -5.22
C PRO A 18 3.50 -7.58 -6.26
N ARG A 19 3.40 -8.07 -7.50
CA ARG A 19 4.32 -7.68 -8.58
C ARG A 19 4.14 -6.22 -8.99
N ILE A 20 2.88 -5.78 -9.07
CA ILE A 20 2.54 -4.40 -9.40
C ILE A 20 2.96 -3.49 -8.23
N ALA A 21 2.61 -3.84 -6.99
CA ALA A 21 3.01 -3.10 -5.81
C ALA A 21 4.53 -2.98 -5.68
N GLY A 22 5.28 -4.07 -5.90
CA GLY A 22 6.74 -4.05 -5.88
C GLY A 22 7.35 -3.15 -6.95
N SER A 23 6.81 -3.19 -8.18
CA SER A 23 7.26 -2.30 -9.27
C SER A 23 6.96 -0.83 -8.96
N PHE A 24 5.78 -0.55 -8.41
CA PHE A 24 5.38 0.79 -7.99
C PHE A 24 6.32 1.32 -6.89
N LEU A 25 6.61 0.53 -5.85
CA LEU A 25 7.54 0.89 -4.79
C LEU A 25 8.96 1.12 -5.31
N ALA A 26 9.45 0.30 -6.24
CA ALA A 26 10.75 0.50 -6.86
C ALA A 26 10.85 1.84 -7.63
N TYR A 27 9.72 2.30 -8.17
CA TYR A 27 9.62 3.59 -8.86
C TYR A 27 9.54 4.77 -7.88
N ILE A 28 8.70 4.70 -6.85
CA ILE A 28 8.43 5.85 -5.96
C ILE A 28 9.39 6.00 -4.77
N LEU A 29 10.02 4.91 -4.32
CA LEU A 29 10.84 4.96 -3.11
C LEU A 29 12.18 5.67 -3.36
N PRO A 30 12.66 6.48 -2.40
CA PRO A 30 13.99 7.05 -2.45
C PRO A 30 15.09 5.98 -2.53
N GLU A 31 16.21 6.31 -3.19
CA GLU A 31 17.35 5.39 -3.35
C GLU A 31 17.86 4.80 -2.03
N GLY A 32 17.85 5.58 -0.94
CA GLY A 32 18.27 5.09 0.38
C GLY A 32 17.45 3.90 0.87
N ILE A 33 16.12 3.92 0.63
CA ILE A 33 15.22 2.84 1.02
C ILE A 33 15.37 1.64 0.09
N LYS A 34 15.49 1.87 -1.22
CA LYS A 34 15.72 0.80 -2.21
C LYS A 34 17.03 0.04 -1.98
N LYS A 35 18.03 0.70 -1.40
CA LYS A 35 19.29 0.06 -1.03
C LYS A 35 19.14 -0.94 0.12
N ILE A 36 18.24 -0.69 1.07
CA ILE A 36 18.07 -1.53 2.26
C ILE A 36 16.92 -2.53 2.16
N ALA A 37 15.92 -2.28 1.31
CA ALA A 37 14.77 -3.16 1.12
C ALA A 37 14.98 -4.18 0.00
N ASP A 38 14.54 -5.42 0.23
CA ASP A 38 14.33 -6.43 -0.81
C ASP A 38 12.85 -6.43 -1.23
N LEU A 39 12.57 -5.79 -2.36
CA LEU A 39 11.23 -5.67 -2.94
C LEU A 39 10.89 -6.83 -3.90
N SER A 40 11.80 -7.78 -4.13
CA SER A 40 11.58 -8.89 -5.07
C SER A 40 10.59 -9.92 -4.55
N ASN A 41 10.44 -10.02 -3.23
CA ASN A 41 9.61 -11.01 -2.54
C ASN A 41 8.50 -10.35 -1.71
N LEU A 42 7.78 -9.38 -2.29
CA LEU A 42 6.57 -8.83 -1.64
C LEU A 42 5.50 -9.93 -1.53
N THR A 43 4.96 -10.11 -0.34
CA THR A 43 3.81 -10.97 -0.07
C THR A 43 2.68 -10.14 0.53
N SER A 44 1.46 -10.26 -0.01
CA SER A 44 0.31 -9.54 0.56
C SER A 44 -0.19 -10.26 1.80
N ASN A 45 -0.23 -9.57 2.94
CA ASN A 45 -0.95 -10.06 4.11
C ASN A 45 -2.40 -9.58 4.00
N LYS A 46 -3.27 -10.44 3.45
CA LYS A 46 -4.65 -10.04 3.15
C LYS A 46 -5.57 -9.88 4.36
N THR A 47 -5.17 -10.30 5.58
CA THR A 47 -6.21 -10.48 6.63
C THR A 47 -5.85 -10.34 8.11
N GLY A 48 -4.63 -10.03 8.58
CA GLY A 48 -4.45 -10.22 10.04
C GLY A 48 -3.28 -9.64 10.79
N PHE A 49 -2.57 -8.63 10.29
CA PHE A 49 -1.52 -7.99 11.10
C PHE A 49 -1.47 -6.49 10.89
N ILE A 50 -2.62 -5.84 11.01
CA ILE A 50 -2.60 -4.41 11.34
C ILE A 50 -2.35 -4.38 12.84
N ASP A 51 -1.20 -3.86 13.25
CA ASP A 51 -0.88 -3.59 14.65
C ASP A 51 -2.08 -2.91 15.33
N GLU A 52 -2.39 -3.22 16.59
CA GLU A 52 -3.58 -2.63 17.23
C GLU A 52 -3.50 -1.10 17.31
N GLU A 53 -2.28 -0.55 17.38
CA GLU A 53 -2.05 0.90 17.30
C GLU A 53 -2.31 1.48 15.89
N LEU A 54 -2.26 0.64 14.86
CA LEU A 54 -2.50 1.00 13.46
C LEU A 54 -3.90 0.61 12.97
N LYS A 55 -4.73 -0.06 13.79
CA LYS A 55 -6.12 -0.44 13.46
C LYS A 55 -7.01 0.77 13.19
N GLU A 56 -6.67 1.92 13.76
CA GLU A 56 -7.35 3.19 13.50
C GLU A 56 -6.87 3.89 12.22
N ALA A 57 -5.70 3.51 11.68
CA ALA A 57 -5.22 3.96 10.39
C ALA A 57 -5.79 3.02 9.31
N TYR A 58 -6.61 3.59 8.42
CA TYR A 58 -7.30 2.93 7.32
C TYR A 58 -6.35 2.27 6.28
N SER A 59 -5.50 1.31 6.66
CA SER A 59 -4.58 0.68 5.71
C SER A 59 -5.38 -0.29 4.83
N ASP A 60 -5.45 0.01 3.55
CA ASP A 60 -6.18 -0.81 2.59
C ASP A 60 -5.40 -2.06 2.18
N LEU A 61 -4.05 -2.01 2.25
CA LEU A 61 -3.16 -3.10 1.89
C LEU A 61 -1.90 -3.13 2.77
N LEU A 62 -1.55 -4.31 3.26
CA LEU A 62 -0.31 -4.59 3.98
C LEU A 62 0.55 -5.60 3.21
N PHE A 63 1.80 -5.23 2.97
CA PHE A 63 2.79 -6.11 2.39
C PHE A 63 3.90 -6.44 3.39
N LYS A 64 4.33 -7.69 3.36
CA LYS A 64 5.56 -8.14 3.99
C LYS A 64 6.64 -8.28 2.92
N ALA A 65 7.80 -7.73 3.23
CA ALA A 65 9.05 -7.81 2.50
C ALA A 65 10.19 -8.11 3.50
N ARG A 66 11.43 -8.05 3.04
CA ARG A 66 12.61 -8.24 3.89
C ARG A 66 13.54 -7.05 3.75
N LEU A 67 14.18 -6.67 4.85
CA LEU A 67 15.41 -5.89 4.76
C LEU A 67 16.53 -6.79 4.29
N LYS A 68 17.49 -6.23 3.56
CA LYS A 68 18.69 -6.96 3.14
C LYS A 68 19.57 -7.41 4.31
N SER A 69 19.39 -6.80 5.49
CA SER A 69 19.95 -7.25 6.77
C SER A 69 19.35 -8.58 7.26
N GLY A 70 18.22 -9.01 6.70
CA GLY A 70 17.53 -10.24 7.11
C GLY A 70 16.42 -10.01 8.14
N GLU A 71 16.01 -8.78 8.40
CA GLU A 71 14.85 -8.46 9.24
C GLU A 71 13.57 -8.36 8.40
N ASP A 72 12.40 -8.50 9.03
CA ASP A 72 11.12 -8.32 8.36
C ASP A 72 10.86 -6.83 8.10
N LEU A 73 10.36 -6.52 6.90
CA LEU A 73 9.90 -5.19 6.53
C LEU A 73 8.40 -5.23 6.25
N PHE A 74 7.65 -4.35 6.90
CA PHE A 74 6.22 -4.18 6.65
C PHE A 74 5.98 -2.86 5.92
N ILE A 75 5.21 -2.93 4.83
CA ILE A 75 4.89 -1.78 3.99
C ILE A 75 3.37 -1.63 3.99
N TYR A 76 2.91 -0.49 4.51
CA TYR A 76 1.50 -0.14 4.60
C TYR A 76 1.13 0.83 3.49
N PHE A 77 0.09 0.51 2.73
CA PHE A 77 -0.51 1.44 1.78
C PHE A 77 -1.78 2.05 2.40
N LEU A 78 -1.77 3.37 2.50
CA LEU A 78 -2.96 4.18 2.75
C LEU A 78 -3.41 4.76 1.41
N ILE A 79 -4.62 4.41 0.95
CA ILE A 79 -5.16 4.85 -0.33
C ILE A 79 -6.42 5.67 -0.07
N GLU A 80 -6.28 6.99 -0.17
CA GLU A 80 -7.39 7.94 -0.06
C GLU A 80 -7.61 8.65 -1.39
N HIS A 81 -8.75 8.43 -2.03
CA HIS A 81 -9.13 9.18 -3.20
C HIS A 81 -9.84 10.50 -2.82
N LYS A 82 -9.18 11.63 -3.11
CA LYS A 82 -9.68 12.98 -2.82
C LYS A 82 -10.39 13.62 -4.03
N SER A 83 -11.39 12.95 -4.59
CA SER A 83 -12.28 13.62 -5.56
C SER A 83 -13.39 14.36 -4.85
N TYR A 84 -13.43 15.67 -5.03
CA TYR A 84 -14.52 16.53 -4.59
C TYR A 84 -15.45 16.75 -5.79
N PHE A 85 -16.76 16.51 -5.63
CA PHE A 85 -17.73 17.05 -6.57
C PHE A 85 -17.72 18.58 -6.44
N TYR A 86 -17.21 19.28 -7.45
CA TYR A 86 -17.43 20.71 -7.59
C TYR A 86 -18.78 20.92 -8.27
N GLU A 87 -19.83 21.18 -7.48
CA GLU A 87 -21.06 21.77 -8.02
C GLU A 87 -20.71 23.15 -8.58
N HIS A 88 -20.67 23.28 -9.90
CA HIS A 88 -20.68 24.59 -10.54
C HIS A 88 -22.10 25.15 -10.40
N THR A 89 -22.27 26.10 -9.50
CA THR A 89 -23.47 26.93 -9.37
C THR A 89 -23.53 27.98 -10.47
#